data_AF-A0A100VZL9-F1
#
_entry.id   AF-A0A100VZL9-F1
#
_cell.length_a   1.000
_cell.length_b   1.000
_cell.length_c   1.000
_cell.angle_alpha   90.00
_cell.angle_beta   90.00
_cell.angle_gamma   90.00
#
_symmetry.space_group_name_H-M   'P 1'
#
loop_
_entity.id
_entity.type
_entity.pdbx_description
1 polymer ?
#
loop_
_entity_poly.entity_id
_entity_poly.type
_entity_poly.pdbx_seq_one_letter_code
_entity_poly.pdbx_strand_id
1 'polypeptide(L)'
;MDTHELTPGEMAHRSGVAVSALHFYEREGLIHSRRTSGNQRRYARETLRRVAFIRMSQRLGIPLARIREALATLPTDRVPTSKDWAKLSAGWRQDLDDRILHLQRLRDNLTGCIGCGCLSLKTCLLTNPGDVLAEQGPGASRLRCIERLCDTLAAMELALQGSLFEHAERRRLGNGAWVELRSGWLPDADSLFEELMDTIPWRAEQREMYDRVVDVPRLVSFHHLVNEPVPHPRLKQIRRRLNDTYGGELGEPFTTAGLCMYRDGNDSVAWHGDTIGRGRTEDTMVAIVGLGATRVFALRPRGGGHALRLQHRHGDLLVMGGSCQRTWEHSIPKTSRLVGPRISIQFRPHGVH
;
A
#
# COMPACT_ATOMS: atom_id res chain seq x y z
N MET A 1 -4.93 20.24 47.01
CA MET A 1 -5.99 19.68 46.13
C MET A 1 -5.59 18.27 45.79
N ASP A 2 -6.28 17.28 46.35
CA ASP A 2 -5.95 15.86 46.26
C ASP A 2 -5.68 15.40 44.83
N THR A 3 -4.41 15.12 44.54
CA THR A 3 -3.97 14.57 43.26
C THR A 3 -4.30 13.08 43.29
N HIS A 4 -5.56 12.75 42.99
CA HIS A 4 -6.00 11.36 42.84
C HIS A 4 -5.26 10.73 41.63
N GLU A 5 -4.06 10.23 41.87
CA GLU A 5 -3.30 9.43 40.93
C GLU A 5 -3.99 8.06 40.77
N LEU A 6 -3.98 7.53 39.55
CA LEU A 6 -4.55 6.23 39.20
C LEU A 6 -3.45 5.19 39.07
N THR A 7 -3.72 3.99 39.58
CA THR A 7 -2.91 2.81 39.26
C THR A 7 -3.04 2.46 37.77
N PRO A 8 -2.11 1.66 37.20
CA PRO A 8 -2.24 1.21 35.81
C PRO A 8 -3.55 0.48 35.53
N GLY A 9 -4.05 -0.32 36.48
CA GLY A 9 -5.31 -1.05 36.36
C GLY A 9 -6.53 -0.12 36.31
N GLU A 10 -6.60 0.86 37.21
CA GLU A 10 -7.69 1.85 37.22
C GLU A 10 -7.66 2.75 35.97
N MET A 11 -6.46 3.17 35.56
CA MET A 11 -6.23 3.95 34.35
C MET A 11 -6.71 3.17 33.12
N ALA A 12 -6.34 1.89 33.01
CA ALA A 12 -6.74 1.00 31.92
C ALA A 12 -8.26 0.80 31.89
N HIS A 13 -8.87 0.48 33.03
CA HIS A 13 -10.31 0.29 33.15
C HIS A 13 -11.09 1.54 32.72
N ARG A 14 -10.72 2.71 33.24
CA ARG A 14 -11.43 3.97 32.97
C ARG A 14 -11.22 4.52 31.56
N SER A 15 -10.03 4.30 30.98
CA SER A 15 -9.74 4.73 29.61
C SER A 15 -10.14 3.70 28.55
N GLY A 16 -10.49 2.48 28.96
CA GLY A 16 -10.87 1.37 28.09
C GLY A 16 -9.72 0.86 27.20
N VAL A 17 -8.47 0.96 27.66
CA VAL A 17 -7.28 0.39 27.00
C VAL A 17 -6.61 -0.62 27.90
N ALA A 18 -5.87 -1.57 27.32
CA ALA A 18 -5.06 -2.50 28.10
C ALA A 18 -3.90 -1.79 28.81
N VAL A 19 -3.45 -2.33 29.96
CA VAL A 19 -2.27 -1.82 30.68
C VAL A 19 -1.01 -1.82 29.80
N SER A 20 -0.88 -2.82 28.91
CA SER A 20 0.19 -2.87 27.91
C SER A 20 0.18 -1.67 26.95
N ALA A 21 -1.00 -1.18 26.58
CA ALA A 21 -1.16 0.02 25.75
C ALA A 21 -0.72 1.29 26.50
N LEU A 22 -1.03 1.40 27.80
CA LEU A 22 -0.54 2.51 28.64
C LEU A 22 0.99 2.52 28.71
N HIS A 23 1.62 1.35 28.93
CA HIS A 23 3.08 1.24 28.91
C HIS A 23 3.68 1.54 27.54
N PHE A 24 3.00 1.16 26.47
CA PHE A 24 3.41 1.49 25.11
C PHE A 24 3.35 3.00 24.87
N TYR A 25 2.23 3.66 25.17
CA TYR A 25 2.10 5.11 25.03
C TYR A 25 3.11 5.88 25.88
N GLU A 26 3.47 5.36 27.06
CA GLU A 26 4.51 5.93 27.90
C GLU A 26 5.91 5.81 27.26
N ARG A 27 6.27 4.63 26.71
CA ARG A 27 7.53 4.46 25.97
C ARG A 27 7.60 5.36 24.74
N GLU A 28 6.48 5.53 24.08
CA GLU A 28 6.32 6.45 22.95
C GLU A 28 6.20 7.92 23.41
N GLY A 29 6.39 8.25 24.69
CA GLY A 29 6.40 9.63 25.19
C GLY A 29 5.06 10.38 25.04
N LEU A 30 3.95 9.68 24.80
CA LEU A 30 2.63 10.27 24.61
C LEU A 30 1.91 10.55 25.93
N ILE A 31 2.25 9.78 26.96
CA ILE A 31 1.78 9.95 28.33
C ILE A 31 2.95 9.79 29.30
N HIS A 32 2.77 10.27 30.52
CA HIS A 32 3.78 10.16 31.58
C HIS A 32 3.15 9.57 32.85
N SER A 33 3.93 8.76 33.57
CA SER A 33 3.62 8.33 34.93
C SER A 33 4.71 8.77 35.89
N ARG A 34 4.33 8.96 37.15
CA ARG A 34 5.25 9.03 38.27
C ARG A 34 5.48 7.62 38.82
N ARG A 35 6.66 7.38 39.40
CA ARG A 35 6.92 6.16 40.17
C ARG A 35 6.85 6.41 41.67
N THR A 36 6.24 5.48 42.41
CA THR A 36 6.25 5.46 43.88
C THR A 36 7.61 4.96 44.40
N SER A 37 7.84 5.10 45.72
CA SER A 37 9.02 4.52 46.40
C SER A 37 9.13 2.99 46.23
N GLY A 38 7.99 2.30 46.11
CA GLY A 38 7.91 0.87 45.78
C GLY A 38 8.02 0.57 44.27
N ASN A 39 8.52 1.51 43.46
CA ASN A 39 8.70 1.40 42.02
C ASN A 39 7.41 1.12 41.21
N GLN A 40 6.24 1.46 41.74
CA GLN A 40 4.96 1.29 41.04
C GLN A 40 4.60 2.55 40.25
N ARG A 41 4.04 2.39 39.05
CA ARG A 41 3.55 3.51 38.23
C ARG A 41 2.28 4.12 38.80
N ARG A 42 2.16 5.43 38.66
CA ARG A 42 1.00 6.26 39.03
C ARG A 42 0.73 7.29 37.95
N TYR A 43 -0.49 7.31 37.44
CA TYR A 43 -0.90 8.21 36.36
C TYR A 43 -1.77 9.34 36.92
N ALA A 44 -1.48 10.57 36.53
CA ALA A 44 -2.36 11.69 36.87
C ALA A 44 -3.73 11.54 36.17
N ARG A 45 -4.81 12.04 36.78
CA ARG A 45 -6.18 11.88 36.24
C ARG A 45 -6.36 12.53 34.88
N GLU A 46 -5.69 13.64 34.62
CA GLU A 46 -5.70 14.33 33.33
C GLU A 46 -5.16 13.47 32.18
N THR A 47 -4.35 12.45 32.47
CA THR A 47 -3.88 11.46 31.49
C THR A 47 -5.05 10.73 30.83
N LEU A 48 -6.22 10.62 31.49
CA LEU A 48 -7.45 10.11 30.87
C LEU A 48 -7.81 10.86 29.59
N ARG A 49 -7.68 12.19 29.57
CA ARG A 49 -8.02 13.01 28.40
C ARG A 49 -7.03 12.79 27.26
N ARG A 50 -5.73 12.67 27.58
CA ARG A 50 -4.70 12.31 26.59
C ARG A 50 -4.95 10.92 26.00
N VAL A 51 -5.25 9.92 26.83
CA VAL A 51 -5.54 8.57 26.33
C VAL A 51 -6.82 8.54 25.50
N ALA A 52 -7.89 9.20 25.94
CA ALA A 52 -9.13 9.30 25.17
C ALA A 52 -8.90 9.95 23.79
N PHE A 53 -8.08 11.01 23.75
CA PHE A 53 -7.68 11.66 22.52
C PHE A 53 -6.90 10.70 21.59
N ILE A 54 -5.83 10.07 22.09
CA ILE A 54 -5.03 9.10 21.33
C ILE A 54 -5.93 8.00 20.74
N ARG A 55 -6.86 7.45 21.52
CA ARG A 55 -7.79 6.42 21.04
C ARG A 55 -8.72 6.93 19.95
N MET A 56 -9.30 8.11 20.13
CA MET A 56 -10.20 8.70 19.14
C MET A 56 -9.46 8.92 17.82
N SER A 57 -8.26 9.47 17.89
CA SER A 57 -7.39 9.68 16.73
C SER A 57 -7.04 8.36 16.02
N GLN A 58 -6.67 7.33 16.78
CA GLN A 58 -6.37 6.01 16.22
C GLN A 58 -7.59 5.37 15.56
N ARG A 59 -8.80 5.53 16.13
CA ARG A 59 -10.06 5.08 15.51
C ARG A 59 -10.35 5.78 14.18
N LEU A 60 -9.91 7.03 14.05
CA LEU A 60 -10.01 7.83 12.82
C LEU A 60 -8.86 7.55 11.84
N GLY A 61 -8.01 6.55 12.13
CA GLY A 61 -6.89 6.16 11.28
C GLY A 61 -5.72 7.15 11.29
N ILE A 62 -5.63 8.00 12.31
CA ILE A 62 -4.51 8.94 12.45
C ILE A 62 -3.28 8.19 13.02
N PRO A 63 -2.11 8.24 12.34
CA PRO A 63 -0.93 7.52 12.80
C PRO A 63 -0.37 8.12 14.09
N LEU A 64 0.24 7.27 14.91
CA LEU A 64 0.74 7.62 16.24
C LEU A 64 1.81 8.74 16.21
N ALA A 65 2.61 8.81 15.14
CA ALA A 65 3.58 9.88 14.93
C ALA A 65 2.89 11.26 14.84
N ARG A 66 1.83 11.37 14.05
CA ARG A 66 1.05 12.60 13.92
C ARG A 66 0.30 12.96 15.21
N ILE A 67 -0.16 11.95 15.95
CA ILE A 67 -0.74 12.15 17.30
C ILE A 67 0.31 12.71 18.25
N ARG A 68 1.56 12.23 18.19
CA ARG A 68 2.67 12.74 19.01
C ARG A 68 2.97 14.20 18.70
N GLU A 69 3.13 14.53 17.43
CA GLU A 69 3.36 15.92 16.98
C GLU A 69 2.25 16.85 17.46
N ALA A 70 1.00 16.41 17.34
CA ALA A 70 -0.14 17.18 17.82
C ALA A 70 -0.14 17.33 19.35
N LEU A 71 0.12 16.25 20.10
CA LEU A 71 0.20 16.32 21.57
C LEU A 71 1.37 17.17 22.07
N ALA A 72 2.45 17.27 21.29
CA ALA A 72 3.61 18.11 21.60
C ALA A 72 3.28 19.62 21.54
N THR A 73 2.20 20.02 20.87
CA THR A 73 1.77 21.44 20.86
C THR A 73 0.98 21.83 22.11
N LEU A 74 0.65 20.86 22.98
CA LEU A 74 -0.06 21.16 24.22
C LEU A 74 0.90 21.73 25.28
N PRO A 75 0.42 22.65 26.14
CA PRO A 75 1.21 23.17 27.23
C PRO A 75 1.67 22.03 28.17
N THR A 76 2.92 22.12 28.61
CA THR A 76 3.57 21.17 29.53
C THR A 76 3.59 21.67 30.97
N ASP A 77 3.42 22.98 31.16
CA ASP A 77 3.45 23.72 32.42
C ASP A 77 2.08 23.82 33.11
N ARG A 78 0.99 23.57 32.38
CA ARG A 78 -0.38 23.62 32.90
C ARG A 78 -1.28 22.56 32.27
N VAL A 79 -2.40 22.27 32.93
CA VAL A 79 -3.43 21.38 32.39
C VAL A 79 -4.03 22.00 31.11
N PRO A 80 -4.07 21.28 29.98
CA PRO A 80 -4.66 21.79 28.74
C PRO A 80 -6.15 22.12 28.89
N THR A 81 -6.52 23.33 28.43
CA THR A 81 -7.89 23.85 28.44
C THR A 81 -8.66 23.41 27.19
N SER A 82 -9.98 23.61 27.18
CA SER A 82 -10.80 23.34 25.99
C SER A 82 -10.33 24.11 24.75
N LYS A 83 -9.77 25.32 24.90
CA LYS A 83 -9.22 26.11 23.78
C LYS A 83 -7.95 25.47 23.20
N ASP A 84 -7.09 24.94 24.05
CA ASP A 84 -5.87 24.24 23.62
C ASP A 84 -6.22 22.98 22.82
N TRP A 85 -7.20 22.20 23.30
CA TRP A 85 -7.75 21.04 22.57
C TRP A 85 -8.44 21.43 21.26
N ALA A 86 -9.20 22.53 21.25
CA ALA A 86 -9.88 23.02 20.05
C ALA A 86 -8.87 23.41 18.95
N LYS A 87 -7.82 24.16 19.32
CA LYS A 87 -6.75 24.57 18.39
C LYS A 87 -6.01 23.37 17.79
N LEU A 88 -5.71 22.37 18.63
CA LEU A 88 -5.09 21.12 18.19
C LEU A 88 -6.02 20.36 17.22
N SER A 89 -7.30 20.26 17.54
CA SER A 89 -8.29 19.54 16.71
C SER A 89 -8.68 20.25 15.41
N ALA A 90 -8.38 21.55 15.26
CA ALA A 90 -8.77 22.34 14.10
C ALA A 90 -8.08 21.87 12.80
N GLY A 91 -6.80 21.51 12.87
CA GLY A 91 -6.07 20.99 11.71
C GLY A 91 -6.59 19.62 11.25
N TRP A 92 -7.08 18.80 12.18
CA TRP A 92 -7.69 17.51 11.83
C TRP A 92 -9.12 17.64 11.32
N ARG A 93 -9.83 18.69 11.72
CA ARG A 93 -11.18 18.95 11.24
C ARG A 93 -11.19 19.12 9.72
N GLN A 94 -10.24 19.91 9.18
CA GLN A 94 -10.12 20.08 7.74
C GLN A 94 -9.82 18.76 7.01
N ASP A 95 -8.84 17.98 7.50
CA ASP A 95 -8.52 16.67 6.91
C ASP A 95 -9.71 15.69 6.95
N LEU A 96 -10.51 15.74 8.02
CA LEU A 96 -11.72 14.93 8.16
C LEU A 96 -12.82 15.42 7.23
N ASP A 97 -13.02 16.72 7.10
CA ASP A 97 -14.01 17.32 6.21
C ASP A 97 -13.71 16.97 4.75
N ASP A 98 -12.44 17.02 4.34
CA ASP A 98 -12.00 16.63 2.99
C ASP A 98 -12.23 15.14 2.72
N ARG A 99 -11.93 14.27 3.71
CA ARG A 99 -12.22 12.83 3.64
C ARG A 99 -13.71 12.53 3.59
N ILE A 100 -14.51 13.22 4.40
CA ILE A 100 -15.98 13.08 4.40
C ILE A 100 -16.53 13.50 3.04
N LEU A 101 -16.08 14.63 2.49
CA LEU A 101 -16.50 15.10 1.18
C LEU A 101 -16.15 14.08 0.08
N HIS A 102 -14.96 13.49 0.14
CA HIS A 102 -14.54 12.44 -0.79
C HIS A 102 -15.40 11.17 -0.67
N LEU A 103 -15.65 10.71 0.57
CA LEU A 103 -16.50 9.54 0.83
C LEU A 103 -17.96 9.78 0.44
N GLN A 104 -18.47 11.00 0.64
CA GLN A 104 -19.80 11.40 0.20
C GLN A 104 -19.87 11.39 -1.34
N ARG A 105 -18.89 11.97 -2.04
CA ARG A 105 -18.81 11.88 -3.51
C ARG A 105 -18.76 10.44 -3.99
N LEU A 106 -17.94 9.59 -3.35
CA LEU A 106 -17.85 8.18 -3.70
C LEU A 106 -19.19 7.47 -3.48
N ARG A 107 -19.86 7.68 -2.34
CA ARG A 107 -21.19 7.14 -2.02
C ARG A 107 -22.26 7.61 -3.02
N ASP A 108 -22.26 8.90 -3.34
CA ASP A 108 -23.27 9.50 -4.21
C ASP A 108 -23.05 9.07 -5.67
N ASN A 109 -21.79 8.89 -6.09
CA ASN A 109 -21.42 8.33 -7.39
C ASN A 109 -21.56 6.80 -7.45
N LEU A 110 -21.44 6.09 -6.32
CA LEU A 110 -21.77 4.67 -6.21
C LEU A 110 -23.25 4.43 -6.51
N THR A 111 -24.14 5.37 -6.16
CA THR A 111 -25.56 5.27 -6.51
C THR A 111 -25.79 5.38 -8.03
N GLY A 112 -24.99 6.19 -8.74
CA GLY A 112 -24.98 6.26 -10.20
C GLY A 112 -24.41 5.00 -10.89
N CYS A 113 -23.43 4.33 -10.27
CA CYS A 113 -22.78 3.14 -10.81
C CYS A 113 -23.48 1.82 -10.44
N ILE A 114 -24.10 1.75 -9.26
CA ILE A 114 -24.89 0.59 -8.81
C ILE A 114 -26.26 0.54 -9.52
N GLY A 115 -26.73 1.69 -10.02
CA GLY A 115 -27.99 1.82 -10.77
C GLY A 115 -27.91 1.56 -12.28
N CYS A 116 -26.76 1.16 -12.85
CA CYS A 116 -26.69 0.78 -14.27
C CYS A 116 -27.17 -0.66 -14.49
N GLY A 117 -28.40 -0.93 -14.09
CA GLY A 117 -29.28 -1.86 -14.79
C GLY A 117 -30.10 -1.00 -15.75
N CYS A 118 -29.63 -0.87 -16.99
CA CYS A 118 -30.16 -0.05 -18.09
C CYS A 118 -31.67 0.30 -18.06
N LEU A 119 -32.05 1.44 -17.46
CA LEU A 119 -33.40 2.06 -17.61
C LEU A 119 -33.36 3.61 -17.59
N SER A 120 -32.42 4.22 -18.31
CA SER A 120 -32.47 5.66 -18.65
C SER A 120 -32.15 5.86 -20.14
N LEU A 121 -33.17 6.25 -20.92
CA LEU A 121 -33.12 6.41 -22.37
C LEU A 121 -32.12 7.48 -22.87
N LYS A 122 -31.58 8.34 -21.99
CA LYS A 122 -30.56 9.34 -22.37
C LYS A 122 -29.12 8.87 -22.15
N THR A 123 -28.87 7.83 -21.34
CA THR A 123 -27.50 7.42 -20.96
C THR A 123 -27.07 6.07 -21.55
N CYS A 124 -28.01 5.22 -21.98
CA CYS A 124 -27.74 3.88 -22.53
C CYS A 124 -26.88 3.90 -23.82
N LEU A 125 -27.07 4.90 -24.68
CA LEU A 125 -26.26 5.10 -25.90
C LEU A 125 -24.76 5.22 -25.64
N LEU A 126 -24.36 5.59 -24.42
CA LEU A 126 -22.95 5.80 -24.06
C LEU A 126 -22.25 4.53 -23.58
N THR A 127 -23.00 3.56 -23.04
CA THR A 127 -22.44 2.39 -22.32
C THR A 127 -22.81 1.04 -22.92
N ASN A 128 -23.87 0.98 -23.74
CA ASN A 128 -24.23 -0.21 -24.53
C ASN A 128 -24.68 0.25 -25.95
N PRO A 129 -23.75 0.74 -26.78
CA PRO A 129 -24.08 1.23 -28.12
C PRO A 129 -24.68 0.09 -28.94
N GLY A 130 -25.87 0.31 -29.51
CA GLY A 130 -26.55 -0.70 -30.33
C GLY A 130 -27.18 -1.86 -29.55
N ASP A 131 -27.26 -1.77 -28.23
CA ASP A 131 -27.91 -2.77 -27.36
C ASP A 131 -27.37 -4.21 -27.48
N VAL A 132 -26.07 -4.37 -27.74
CA VAL A 132 -25.44 -5.68 -27.99
C VAL A 132 -25.56 -6.66 -26.83
N LEU A 133 -25.71 -6.16 -25.59
CA LEU A 133 -25.84 -7.00 -24.40
C LEU A 133 -27.23 -7.64 -24.23
N ALA A 134 -28.23 -7.26 -25.04
CA ALA A 134 -29.54 -7.89 -25.05
C ALA A 134 -29.48 -9.38 -25.46
N GLU A 135 -28.45 -9.77 -26.22
CA GLU A 135 -28.20 -11.16 -26.63
C GLU A 135 -27.88 -12.09 -25.44
N GLN A 136 -27.47 -11.55 -24.29
CA GLN A 136 -27.09 -12.32 -23.09
C GLN A 136 -28.27 -12.64 -22.17
N GLY A 137 -29.49 -12.28 -22.59
CA GLY A 137 -30.73 -12.53 -21.86
C GLY A 137 -31.21 -11.34 -21.03
N PRO A 138 -32.45 -11.38 -20.52
CA PRO A 138 -33.04 -10.26 -19.79
C PRO A 138 -32.41 -10.06 -18.40
N GLY A 139 -32.11 -8.81 -18.05
CA GLY A 139 -31.69 -8.40 -16.70
C GLY A 139 -30.20 -8.07 -16.56
N ALA A 140 -29.79 -7.67 -15.35
CA ALA A 140 -28.44 -7.17 -15.08
C ALA A 140 -27.40 -8.31 -15.00
N SER A 141 -26.86 -8.69 -16.15
CA SER A 141 -25.92 -9.80 -16.33
C SER A 141 -24.60 -9.72 -15.52
N ARG A 142 -24.30 -8.58 -14.88
CA ARG A 142 -23.04 -8.34 -14.15
C ARG A 142 -23.11 -8.45 -12.61
N LEU A 143 -24.26 -8.74 -12.00
CA LEU A 143 -24.45 -8.61 -10.53
C LEU A 143 -24.41 -9.92 -9.69
N ARG A 144 -24.08 -11.08 -10.25
CA ARG A 144 -24.13 -12.37 -9.50
C ARG A 144 -22.83 -12.70 -8.74
N CYS A 145 -22.50 -12.02 -7.63
CA CYS A 145 -21.51 -12.53 -6.65
C CYS A 145 -21.55 -11.76 -5.31
N ILE A 146 -22.42 -12.15 -4.36
CA ILE A 146 -22.48 -11.56 -3.00
C ILE A 146 -22.21 -12.60 -1.88
N GLU A 147 -22.00 -13.88 -2.20
CA GLU A 147 -21.78 -14.91 -1.18
C GLU A 147 -20.29 -15.15 -0.84
N ARG A 148 -19.80 -14.60 0.28
CA ARG A 148 -19.19 -15.33 1.42
C ARG A 148 -18.24 -14.46 2.27
N LEU A 149 -18.77 -14.02 3.41
CA LEU A 149 -18.20 -13.15 4.45
C LEU A 149 -17.04 -13.73 5.31
N CYS A 150 -16.37 -14.82 4.93
CA CYS A 150 -15.29 -15.40 5.75
C CYS A 150 -13.88 -14.84 5.43
N ASP A 151 -13.69 -14.15 4.30
CA ASP A 151 -12.42 -13.52 3.92
C ASP A 151 -12.13 -12.17 4.62
N THR A 152 -13.10 -11.64 5.35
CA THR A 152 -13.13 -10.25 5.81
C THR A 152 -12.09 -9.91 6.88
N LEU A 153 -11.71 -10.86 7.74
CA LEU A 153 -10.72 -10.62 8.81
C LEU A 153 -9.27 -10.58 8.28
N ALA A 154 -8.92 -11.47 7.35
CA ALA A 154 -7.63 -11.43 6.67
C ALA A 154 -7.56 -10.28 5.64
N ALA A 155 -8.69 -9.93 5.03
CA ALA A 155 -8.79 -8.73 4.20
C ALA A 155 -8.63 -7.44 5.01
N MET A 156 -9.08 -7.39 6.27
CA MET A 156 -8.94 -6.22 7.15
C MET A 156 -7.49 -5.88 7.49
N GLU A 157 -6.66 -6.88 7.80
CA GLU A 157 -5.24 -6.66 8.12
C GLU A 157 -4.45 -6.21 6.88
N LEU A 158 -4.74 -6.82 5.73
CA LEU A 158 -4.21 -6.41 4.43
C LEU A 158 -4.77 -5.06 3.93
N ALA A 159 -6.01 -4.72 4.28
CA ALA A 159 -6.63 -3.43 3.97
C ALA A 159 -6.08 -2.31 4.86
N LEU A 160 -5.72 -2.58 6.12
CA LEU A 160 -5.00 -1.63 6.96
C LEU A 160 -3.58 -1.36 6.46
N GLN A 161 -2.90 -2.38 5.92
CA GLN A 161 -1.60 -2.20 5.26
C GLN A 161 -1.73 -1.46 3.93
N GLY A 162 -2.84 -1.64 3.20
CA GLY A 162 -3.13 -0.95 1.93
C GLY A 162 -3.66 0.48 2.09
N SER A 163 -4.46 0.79 3.12
CA SER A 163 -5.04 2.13 3.33
C SER A 163 -4.01 3.16 3.80
N LEU A 164 -2.80 2.72 4.17
CA LEU A 164 -1.66 3.59 4.42
C LEU A 164 -1.06 4.17 3.12
N PHE A 165 -1.42 3.66 1.93
CA PHE A 165 -0.81 4.05 0.64
C PHE A 165 -1.77 4.74 -0.34
N GLU A 166 -2.89 5.28 0.14
CA GLU A 166 -3.80 6.06 -0.72
C GLU A 166 -3.18 7.40 -1.18
N HIS A 167 -2.06 7.83 -0.59
CA HIS A 167 -1.21 8.93 -1.05
C HIS A 167 0.25 8.48 -1.13
N ALA A 168 1.03 9.06 -2.05
CA ALA A 168 2.43 8.68 -2.33
C ALA A 168 3.30 8.75 -1.06
N GLU A 169 3.46 7.63 -0.35
CA GLU A 169 4.26 7.55 0.87
C GLU A 169 5.52 6.72 0.61
N ARG A 170 6.67 7.39 0.71
CA ARG A 170 7.98 6.75 0.68
C ARG A 170 8.35 6.30 2.10
N ARG A 171 8.44 5.00 2.30
CA ARG A 171 8.88 4.38 3.54
C ARG A 171 10.39 4.15 3.53
N ARG A 172 11.08 4.70 4.54
CA ARG A 172 12.48 4.33 4.82
C ARG A 172 12.53 2.93 5.43
N LEU A 173 13.43 2.12 4.90
CA LEU A 173 13.65 0.73 5.33
C LEU A 173 14.92 0.59 6.19
N GLY A 174 15.72 1.65 6.30
CA GLY A 174 16.99 1.67 7.02
C GLY A 174 18.20 1.44 6.10
N ASN A 175 19.39 1.81 6.56
CA ASN A 175 20.66 1.65 5.83
C ASN A 175 20.67 2.25 4.41
N GLY A 176 19.93 3.34 4.19
CA GLY A 176 19.79 4.00 2.89
C GLY A 176 18.70 3.41 1.98
N ALA A 177 18.10 2.27 2.34
CA ALA A 177 17.03 1.64 1.55
C ALA A 177 15.68 2.31 1.80
N TRP A 178 14.87 2.36 0.75
CA TRP A 178 13.49 2.85 0.82
C TRP A 178 12.59 2.17 -0.21
N VAL A 179 11.29 2.20 0.06
CA VAL A 179 10.24 1.75 -0.86
C VAL A 179 9.12 2.79 -0.91
N GLU A 180 8.52 2.98 -2.07
CA GLU A 180 7.43 3.92 -2.31
C GLU A 180 6.33 3.20 -3.07
N LEU A 181 5.08 3.32 -2.62
CA LEU A 181 3.92 2.78 -3.32
C LEU A 181 2.98 3.94 -3.67
N ARG A 182 2.62 4.04 -4.96
CA ARG A 182 1.68 5.02 -5.49
C ARG A 182 0.47 4.29 -6.06
N SER A 183 -0.63 4.36 -5.33
CA SER A 183 -1.89 3.74 -5.74
C SER A 183 -2.47 4.43 -6.97
N GLY A 184 -2.97 3.66 -7.94
CA GLY A 184 -3.62 4.21 -9.14
C GLY A 184 -2.71 5.13 -9.97
N TRP A 185 -1.40 4.90 -9.94
CA TRP A 185 -0.43 5.76 -10.62
C TRP A 185 -0.61 5.76 -12.13
N LEU A 186 -0.94 4.61 -12.73
CA LEU A 186 -1.18 4.48 -14.17
C LEU A 186 -2.67 4.64 -14.50
N PRO A 187 -3.08 5.74 -15.18
CA PRO A 187 -4.43 5.84 -15.72
C PRO A 187 -4.61 4.89 -16.91
N ASP A 188 -5.85 4.44 -17.13
CA ASP A 188 -6.23 3.55 -18.24
C ASP A 188 -5.40 2.26 -18.27
N ALA A 189 -5.27 1.63 -17.10
CA ALA A 189 -4.47 0.42 -16.93
C ALA A 189 -5.20 -0.85 -17.41
N ASP A 190 -6.54 -0.82 -17.53
CA ASP A 190 -7.35 -1.96 -17.98
C ASP A 190 -7.06 -2.32 -19.44
N SER A 191 -7.11 -1.34 -20.36
CA SER A 191 -6.81 -1.58 -21.78
C SER A 191 -5.38 -2.05 -21.98
N LEU A 192 -4.43 -1.47 -21.23
CA LEU A 192 -3.04 -1.88 -21.31
C LEU A 192 -2.83 -3.33 -20.86
N PHE A 193 -3.57 -3.80 -19.86
CA PHE A 193 -3.45 -5.19 -19.42
C PHE A 193 -3.82 -6.16 -20.56
N GLU A 194 -4.96 -5.93 -21.22
CA GLU A 194 -5.43 -6.75 -22.34
C GLU A 194 -4.47 -6.68 -23.53
N GLU A 195 -4.02 -5.47 -23.90
CA GLU A 195 -3.05 -5.26 -24.98
C GLU A 195 -1.73 -6.01 -24.73
N LEU A 196 -1.19 -5.96 -23.51
CA LEU A 196 0.07 -6.64 -23.19
C LEU A 196 -0.08 -8.16 -23.08
N MET A 197 -1.26 -8.66 -22.76
CA MET A 197 -1.54 -10.10 -22.78
C MET A 197 -1.36 -10.68 -24.19
N ASP A 198 -1.81 -9.95 -25.21
CA ASP A 198 -1.77 -10.36 -26.61
C ASP A 198 -0.43 -10.03 -27.30
N THR A 199 0.10 -8.82 -27.07
CA THR A 199 1.26 -8.31 -27.83
C THR A 199 2.62 -8.73 -27.31
N ILE A 200 2.74 -9.11 -26.03
CA ILE A 200 4.03 -9.45 -25.43
C ILE A 200 4.39 -10.91 -25.79
N PRO A 201 5.61 -11.16 -26.30
CA PRO A 201 6.06 -12.51 -26.62
C PRO A 201 6.48 -13.28 -25.36
N TRP A 202 5.50 -13.69 -24.55
CA TRP A 202 5.71 -14.39 -23.29
C TRP A 202 6.46 -15.71 -23.48
N ARG A 203 7.46 -15.96 -22.63
CA ARG A 203 8.25 -17.20 -22.63
C ARG A 203 8.21 -17.85 -21.26
N ALA A 204 8.07 -19.18 -21.23
CA ALA A 204 8.38 -19.94 -20.05
C ALA A 204 9.91 -20.11 -19.94
N GLU A 205 10.44 -20.02 -18.74
CA GLU A 205 11.85 -20.30 -18.46
C GLU A 205 11.98 -21.52 -17.56
N GLN A 206 13.13 -22.18 -17.63
CA GLN A 206 13.55 -23.18 -16.67
C GLN A 206 14.81 -22.69 -15.96
N ARG A 207 14.97 -23.07 -14.70
CA ARG A 207 16.17 -22.77 -13.92
C ARG A 207 16.66 -24.02 -13.22
N GLU A 208 17.98 -24.22 -13.23
CA GLU A 208 18.62 -25.21 -12.37
C GLU A 208 18.54 -24.75 -10.92
N MET A 209 18.01 -25.62 -10.06
CA MET A 209 17.91 -25.44 -8.63
C MET A 209 18.39 -26.72 -7.96
N TYR A 210 19.57 -26.66 -7.34
CA TYR A 210 20.33 -27.84 -6.91
C TYR A 210 20.57 -28.80 -8.09
N ASP A 211 20.30 -30.09 -7.94
CA ASP A 211 20.50 -31.11 -8.99
C ASP A 211 19.28 -31.28 -9.91
N ARG A 212 18.38 -30.28 -9.98
CA ARG A 212 17.11 -30.37 -10.76
C ARG A 212 16.82 -29.11 -11.55
N VAL A 213 16.35 -29.29 -12.79
CA VAL A 213 15.77 -28.23 -13.60
C VAL A 213 14.31 -28.06 -13.22
N VAL A 214 13.93 -26.85 -12.79
CA VAL A 214 12.57 -26.52 -12.35
C VAL A 214 11.99 -25.43 -13.24
N ASP A 215 10.72 -25.57 -13.62
CA ASP A 215 9.99 -24.54 -14.34
C ASP A 215 9.88 -23.28 -13.49
N VAL A 216 10.23 -22.14 -14.08
CA VAL A 216 9.99 -20.83 -13.48
C VAL A 216 8.47 -20.63 -13.43
N PRO A 217 7.86 -20.45 -12.23
CA PRO A 217 6.41 -20.39 -12.10
C PRO A 217 5.89 -18.98 -12.43
N ARG A 218 6.15 -18.54 -13.67
CA ARG A 218 5.66 -17.32 -14.33
C ARG A 218 6.22 -17.28 -15.75
N LEU A 219 5.53 -16.61 -16.65
CA LEU A 219 6.08 -16.28 -17.97
C LEU A 219 6.84 -14.96 -17.90
N VAL A 220 7.85 -14.79 -18.74
CA VAL A 220 8.70 -13.59 -18.75
C VAL A 220 8.90 -13.06 -20.16
N SER A 221 9.22 -11.78 -20.26
CA SER A 221 9.72 -11.13 -21.47
C SER A 221 10.59 -9.94 -21.08
N PHE A 222 11.69 -9.68 -21.79
CA PHE A 222 12.63 -8.60 -21.47
C PHE A 222 12.91 -7.74 -22.69
N HIS A 223 12.96 -6.42 -22.51
CA HIS A 223 13.12 -5.46 -23.59
C HIS A 223 14.02 -4.28 -23.22
N HIS A 224 14.91 -3.89 -24.14
CA HIS A 224 15.63 -2.64 -24.06
C HIS A 224 14.79 -1.50 -24.67
N LEU A 225 14.50 -0.47 -23.89
CA LEU A 225 13.54 0.57 -24.29
C LEU A 225 14.18 1.77 -25.01
N VAL A 226 15.51 1.76 -25.18
CA VAL A 226 16.27 2.85 -25.82
C VAL A 226 16.44 2.60 -27.32
N ASN A 227 16.97 1.43 -27.70
CA ASN A 227 17.48 1.19 -29.06
C ASN A 227 16.69 0.15 -29.86
N GLU A 228 15.76 -0.58 -29.23
CA GLU A 228 15.02 -1.66 -29.90
C GLU A 228 13.59 -1.25 -30.26
N PRO A 229 12.99 -1.89 -31.30
CA PRO A 229 11.55 -1.88 -31.47
C PRO A 229 10.94 -2.47 -30.19
N VAL A 230 10.15 -1.65 -29.51
CA VAL A 230 9.47 -2.09 -28.29
C VAL A 230 8.18 -2.78 -28.68
N PRO A 231 7.80 -3.87 -27.98
CA PRO A 231 6.59 -4.62 -28.33
C PRO A 231 5.32 -3.80 -28.12
N HIS A 232 5.38 -2.77 -27.26
CA HIS A 232 4.24 -1.91 -27.00
C HIS A 232 4.65 -0.45 -26.71
N PRO A 233 4.03 0.57 -27.35
CA PRO A 233 4.40 1.97 -27.18
C PRO A 233 4.18 2.50 -25.76
N ARG A 234 3.19 1.96 -25.02
CA ARG A 234 2.92 2.36 -23.63
C ARG A 234 4.10 2.07 -22.69
N LEU A 235 4.95 1.07 -22.98
CA LEU A 235 6.17 0.82 -22.20
C LEU A 235 7.15 2.00 -22.29
N LYS A 236 7.31 2.61 -23.47
CA LYS A 236 8.11 3.83 -23.65
C LYS A 236 7.47 5.04 -22.95
N GLN A 237 6.14 5.16 -22.96
CA GLN A 237 5.44 6.25 -22.27
C GLN A 237 5.59 6.15 -20.74
N ILE A 238 5.40 4.96 -20.17
CA ILE A 238 5.62 4.71 -18.74
C ILE A 238 7.06 5.02 -18.36
N ARG A 239 8.04 4.55 -19.14
CA ARG A 239 9.46 4.86 -18.93
C ARG A 239 9.74 6.36 -18.89
N ARG A 240 9.18 7.13 -19.83
CA ARG A 240 9.35 8.60 -19.84
C ARG A 240 8.82 9.20 -18.55
N ARG A 241 7.58 8.86 -18.17
CA ARG A 241 6.97 9.36 -16.93
C ARG A 241 7.77 8.99 -15.68
N LEU A 242 8.36 7.79 -15.63
CA LEU A 242 9.27 7.38 -14.56
C LEU A 242 10.54 8.21 -14.55
N ASN A 243 11.16 8.46 -15.71
CA ASN A 243 12.34 9.31 -15.82
C ASN A 243 12.05 10.77 -15.44
N ASP A 244 10.89 11.31 -15.81
CA ASP A 244 10.47 12.66 -15.42
C ASP A 244 10.29 12.78 -13.90
N THR A 245 9.85 11.70 -13.25
CA THR A 245 9.58 11.69 -11.79
C THR A 245 10.84 11.39 -10.97
N TYR A 246 11.66 10.44 -11.41
CA TYR A 246 12.75 9.85 -10.60
C TYR A 246 14.14 10.03 -11.21
N GLY A 247 14.26 10.41 -12.49
CA GLY A 247 15.56 10.47 -13.18
C GLY A 247 16.53 11.46 -12.56
N GLY A 248 16.03 12.58 -11.99
CA GLY A 248 16.87 13.53 -11.27
C GLY A 248 17.43 12.98 -9.96
N GLU A 249 16.65 12.18 -9.22
CA GLU A 249 17.11 11.53 -7.97
C GLU A 249 18.01 10.33 -8.27
N LEU A 250 17.68 9.56 -9.31
CA LEU A 250 18.45 8.39 -9.74
C LEU A 250 19.79 8.78 -10.37
N GLY A 251 19.87 9.97 -10.98
CA GLY A 251 21.07 10.46 -11.68
C GLY A 251 21.26 9.83 -13.08
N GLU A 252 20.43 8.88 -13.45
CA GLU A 252 20.44 8.18 -14.74
C GLU A 252 19.02 7.74 -15.13
N PRO A 253 18.73 7.47 -16.42
CA PRO A 253 17.40 7.05 -16.85
C PRO A 253 17.17 5.55 -16.64
N PHE A 254 15.91 5.16 -16.46
CA PHE A 254 15.45 3.81 -16.73
C PHE A 254 15.63 3.48 -18.22
N THR A 255 16.22 2.32 -18.52
CA THR A 255 16.59 1.91 -19.88
C THR A 255 15.96 0.58 -20.31
N THR A 256 15.50 -0.25 -19.37
CA THR A 256 14.96 -1.58 -19.66
C THR A 256 13.57 -1.78 -19.06
N ALA A 257 12.82 -2.75 -19.59
CA ALA A 257 11.63 -3.30 -18.95
C ALA A 257 11.66 -4.84 -18.98
N GLY A 258 11.67 -5.44 -17.79
CA GLY A 258 11.40 -6.86 -17.59
C GLY A 258 9.93 -7.06 -17.22
N LEU A 259 9.23 -7.89 -17.97
CA LEU A 259 7.83 -8.24 -17.74
C LEU A 259 7.75 -9.65 -17.16
N CYS A 260 6.88 -9.81 -16.17
CA CYS A 260 6.53 -11.11 -15.61
C CYS A 260 5.01 -11.26 -15.60
N MET A 261 4.52 -12.34 -16.19
CA MET A 261 3.11 -12.71 -16.20
C MET A 261 2.88 -13.89 -15.25
N TYR A 262 2.10 -13.62 -14.21
CA TYR A 262 1.62 -14.60 -13.24
C TYR A 262 0.23 -15.01 -13.69
N ARG A 263 0.09 -16.25 -14.16
CA ARG A 263 -1.16 -16.76 -14.75
C ARG A 263 -2.27 -16.88 -13.70
N ASP A 264 -1.90 -17.27 -12.48
CA ASP A 264 -2.81 -17.48 -11.36
C ASP A 264 -2.08 -17.36 -9.99
N GLY A 265 -2.73 -17.85 -8.93
CA GLY A 265 -2.17 -17.91 -7.58
C GLY A 265 -1.01 -18.89 -7.38
N ASN A 266 -0.78 -19.83 -8.30
CA ASN A 266 0.29 -20.82 -8.24
C ASN A 266 1.63 -20.28 -8.79
N ASP A 267 1.56 -19.27 -9.67
CA ASP A 267 2.72 -18.55 -10.14
C ASP A 267 3.30 -17.64 -9.04
N SER A 268 4.63 -17.54 -8.97
CA SER A 268 5.36 -16.84 -7.91
C SER A 268 6.78 -16.44 -8.31
N VAL A 269 7.41 -15.63 -7.46
CA VAL A 269 8.86 -15.43 -7.44
C VAL A 269 9.35 -15.52 -6.01
N ALA A 270 10.38 -16.33 -5.78
CA ALA A 270 11.00 -16.51 -4.47
C ALA A 270 11.71 -15.23 -4.01
N TRP A 271 12.14 -15.21 -2.75
CA TRP A 271 12.91 -14.12 -2.19
C TRP A 271 14.21 -13.89 -2.98
N HIS A 272 14.39 -12.67 -3.50
CA HIS A 272 15.58 -12.25 -4.22
C HIS A 272 15.76 -10.73 -4.12
N GLY A 273 16.95 -10.24 -4.46
CA GLY A 273 17.18 -8.83 -4.79
C GLY A 273 17.71 -8.70 -6.21
N ASP A 274 17.49 -7.56 -6.85
CA ASP A 274 17.95 -7.28 -8.23
C ASP A 274 19.44 -6.94 -8.20
N THR A 275 20.24 -7.97 -7.91
CA THR A 275 21.68 -7.89 -7.67
C THR A 275 22.53 -8.41 -8.82
N ILE A 276 21.94 -8.61 -10.00
CA ILE A 276 22.73 -8.91 -11.19
C ILE A 276 23.24 -7.58 -11.76
N GLY A 277 24.56 -7.48 -11.93
CA GLY A 277 25.24 -6.26 -12.37
C GLY A 277 25.46 -5.25 -11.24
N ARG A 278 25.29 -3.96 -11.56
CA ARG A 278 25.56 -2.81 -10.68
C ARG A 278 24.69 -2.79 -9.42
N GLY A 279 23.49 -3.39 -9.47
CA GLY A 279 22.59 -3.51 -8.32
C GLY A 279 23.19 -4.25 -7.11
N ARG A 280 24.28 -4.99 -7.32
CA ARG A 280 25.06 -5.65 -6.24
C ARG A 280 25.95 -4.71 -5.44
N THR A 281 26.38 -3.59 -6.01
CA THR A 281 27.43 -2.73 -5.44
C THR A 281 27.01 -1.27 -5.30
N GLU A 282 26.04 -0.81 -6.09
CA GLU A 282 25.66 0.60 -6.18
C GLU A 282 24.22 0.83 -5.76
N ASP A 283 23.93 2.03 -5.24
CA ASP A 283 22.57 2.47 -4.98
C ASP A 283 21.85 2.70 -6.31
N THR A 284 20.62 2.22 -6.41
CA THR A 284 19.86 2.26 -7.66
C THR A 284 18.36 2.31 -7.39
N MET A 285 17.55 2.35 -8.44
CA MET A 285 16.10 2.24 -8.35
C MET A 285 15.57 1.15 -9.27
N VAL A 286 14.55 0.44 -8.78
CA VAL A 286 13.73 -0.48 -9.56
C VAL A 286 12.28 -0.05 -9.39
N ALA A 287 11.61 0.24 -10.51
CA ALA A 287 10.22 0.68 -10.53
C ALA A 287 9.34 -0.42 -11.13
N ILE A 288 8.26 -0.79 -10.45
CA ILE A 288 7.41 -1.92 -10.81
C ILE A 288 5.97 -1.43 -10.95
N VAL A 289 5.40 -1.56 -12.14
CA VAL A 289 3.97 -1.32 -12.38
C VAL A 289 3.21 -2.64 -12.36
N GLY A 290 2.13 -2.70 -11.58
CA GLY A 290 1.23 -3.86 -11.50
C GLY A 290 0.01 -3.70 -12.39
N LEU A 291 -0.33 -4.73 -13.17
CA LEU A 291 -1.56 -4.80 -13.98
C LEU A 291 -2.27 -6.14 -13.74
N GLY A 292 -3.58 -6.19 -13.96
CA GLY A 292 -4.42 -7.34 -13.62
C GLY A 292 -4.65 -7.54 -12.12
N ALA A 293 -4.69 -8.80 -11.68
CA ALA A 293 -5.07 -9.17 -10.32
C ALA A 293 -4.11 -8.63 -9.24
N THR A 294 -4.67 -8.26 -8.09
CA THR A 294 -3.89 -7.81 -6.94
C THR A 294 -3.08 -8.96 -6.34
N ARG A 295 -1.79 -8.74 -6.13
CA ARG A 295 -0.89 -9.71 -5.45
C ARG A 295 -0.13 -9.04 -4.32
N VAL A 296 0.29 -9.86 -3.35
CA VAL A 296 1.17 -9.38 -2.28
C VAL A 296 2.58 -9.22 -2.85
N PHE A 297 3.13 -8.02 -2.73
CA PHE A 297 4.55 -7.75 -2.85
C PHE A 297 5.14 -7.81 -1.44
N ALA A 298 5.94 -8.83 -1.17
CA ALA A 298 6.56 -9.01 0.14
C ALA A 298 8.02 -8.56 0.09
N LEU A 299 8.49 -7.87 1.12
CA LEU A 299 9.83 -7.28 1.22
C LEU A 299 10.40 -7.56 2.62
N ARG A 300 11.61 -8.13 2.71
CA ARG A 300 12.25 -8.48 4.00
C ARG A 300 13.74 -8.09 4.00
N PRO A 301 14.36 -7.85 5.17
CA PRO A 301 15.81 -7.62 5.22
C PRO A 301 16.56 -8.86 4.71
N ARG A 302 17.67 -8.63 4.02
CA ARG A 302 18.58 -9.71 3.61
C ARG A 302 19.19 -10.35 4.85
N GLY A 303 19.21 -11.69 4.89
CA GLY A 303 19.58 -12.46 6.10
C GLY A 303 18.41 -12.78 7.02
N GLY A 304 17.19 -12.34 6.70
CA GLY A 304 15.98 -12.67 7.43
C GLY A 304 15.49 -11.55 8.36
N GLY A 305 14.24 -11.65 8.80
CA GLY A 305 13.59 -10.64 9.62
C GLY A 305 12.11 -10.49 9.29
N HIS A 306 11.47 -9.50 9.91
CA HIS A 306 10.05 -9.21 9.68
C HIS A 306 9.83 -8.74 8.23
N ALA A 307 8.96 -9.44 7.50
CA ALA A 307 8.59 -9.08 6.14
C ALA A 307 7.49 -8.02 6.14
N LEU A 308 7.72 -6.92 5.43
CA LEU A 308 6.69 -6.02 4.98
C LEU A 308 5.87 -6.70 3.87
N ARG A 309 4.54 -6.60 3.94
CA ARG A 309 3.64 -7.12 2.91
C ARG A 309 2.80 -5.97 2.38
N LEU A 310 2.85 -5.76 1.07
CA LEU A 310 2.18 -4.67 0.38
C LEU A 310 1.19 -5.27 -0.62
N GLN A 311 -0.05 -4.78 -0.63
CA GLN A 311 -0.95 -5.08 -1.74
C GLN A 311 -0.50 -4.27 -2.96
N HIS A 312 -0.09 -4.95 -4.02
CA HIS A 312 0.25 -4.31 -5.27
C HIS A 312 -0.89 -4.55 -6.25
N ARG A 313 -1.71 -3.52 -6.43
CA ARG A 313 -2.99 -3.58 -7.15
C ARG A 313 -2.81 -3.19 -8.61
N HIS A 314 -3.92 -3.27 -9.34
CA HIS A 314 -4.02 -2.83 -10.71
C HIS A 314 -3.71 -1.33 -10.85
N GLY A 315 -2.78 -0.97 -11.74
CA GLY A 315 -2.40 0.42 -12.02
C GLY A 315 -1.46 1.04 -10.98
N ASP A 316 -1.08 0.31 -9.93
CA ASP A 316 -0.16 0.80 -8.92
C ASP A 316 1.28 0.85 -9.43
N LEU A 317 2.06 1.79 -8.88
CA LEU A 317 3.50 1.85 -9.04
C LEU A 317 4.18 1.59 -7.69
N LEU A 318 5.08 0.61 -7.65
CA LEU A 318 5.98 0.36 -6.52
C LEU A 318 7.42 0.67 -6.93
N VAL A 319 8.12 1.53 -6.18
CA VAL A 319 9.52 1.88 -6.44
C VAL A 319 10.38 1.48 -5.24
N MET A 320 11.46 0.76 -5.50
CA MET A 320 12.48 0.41 -4.51
C MET A 320 13.76 1.16 -4.84
N GLY A 321 14.31 1.92 -3.89
CA GLY A 321 15.46 2.78 -4.15
C GLY A 321 16.54 2.79 -3.07
N GLY A 322 17.66 3.42 -3.40
CA GLY A 322 18.86 3.48 -2.56
C GLY A 322 19.54 2.11 -2.49
N SER A 323 19.91 1.70 -1.28
CA SER A 323 20.57 0.40 -1.04
C SER A 323 19.62 -0.81 -1.03
N CYS A 324 18.35 -0.63 -1.41
CA CYS A 324 17.28 -1.62 -1.26
C CYS A 324 17.63 -2.96 -1.93
N GLN A 325 18.13 -2.94 -3.17
CA GLN A 325 18.47 -4.18 -3.91
C GLN A 325 19.56 -5.01 -3.23
N ARG A 326 20.45 -4.37 -2.45
CA ARG A 326 21.53 -5.05 -1.74
C ARG A 326 21.11 -5.54 -0.36
N THR A 327 20.31 -4.73 0.34
CA THR A 327 20.03 -4.89 1.77
C THR A 327 18.67 -5.54 2.06
N TRP A 328 17.79 -5.63 1.06
CA TRP A 328 16.47 -6.25 1.16
C TRP A 328 16.24 -7.25 0.04
N GLU A 329 15.38 -8.23 0.32
CA GLU A 329 14.89 -9.20 -0.64
C GLU A 329 13.38 -9.03 -0.80
N HIS A 330 12.87 -9.24 -2.00
CA HIS A 330 11.46 -9.20 -2.31
C HIS A 330 10.95 -10.49 -2.96
N SER A 331 9.65 -10.72 -2.86
CA SER A 331 8.98 -11.88 -3.44
C SER A 331 7.53 -11.57 -3.80
N ILE A 332 6.98 -12.37 -4.72
CA ILE A 332 5.54 -12.51 -4.95
C ILE A 332 5.19 -13.94 -4.55
N PRO A 333 4.65 -14.17 -3.34
CA PRO A 333 4.35 -15.52 -2.87
C PRO A 333 3.15 -16.12 -3.59
N LYS A 334 3.11 -17.46 -3.64
CA LYS A 334 1.91 -18.21 -4.05
C LYS A 334 0.74 -17.90 -3.12
N THR A 335 -0.48 -18.03 -3.62
CA THR A 335 -1.71 -17.83 -2.87
C THR A 335 -2.72 -18.92 -3.22
N SER A 336 -3.41 -19.46 -2.21
CA SER A 336 -4.53 -20.38 -2.40
C SER A 336 -5.83 -19.66 -2.76
N ARG A 337 -5.90 -18.33 -2.56
CA ARG A 337 -7.03 -17.53 -3.03
C ARG A 337 -7.11 -17.59 -4.56
N LEU A 338 -8.33 -17.75 -5.07
CA LEU A 338 -8.60 -17.66 -6.50
C LEU A 338 -8.33 -16.23 -6.96
N VAL A 339 -7.27 -16.05 -7.74
CA VAL A 339 -6.86 -14.76 -8.30
C VAL A 339 -6.65 -14.92 -9.78
N GLY A 340 -7.06 -13.90 -10.53
CA GLY A 340 -6.82 -13.85 -11.97
C GLY A 340 -5.36 -13.60 -12.34
N PRO A 341 -5.09 -13.48 -13.64
CA PRO A 341 -3.77 -13.16 -14.15
C PRO A 341 -3.26 -11.79 -13.71
N ARG A 342 -1.92 -11.65 -13.58
CA ARG A 342 -1.23 -10.40 -13.24
C ARG A 342 0.02 -10.21 -14.07
N ILE A 343 0.22 -9.00 -14.59
CA ILE A 343 1.49 -8.58 -15.20
C ILE A 343 2.26 -7.67 -14.23
N SER A 344 3.57 -7.87 -14.14
CA SER A 344 4.51 -7.03 -13.40
C SER A 344 5.54 -6.46 -14.36
N ILE A 345 5.52 -5.15 -14.58
CA ILE A 345 6.45 -4.46 -15.49
C ILE A 345 7.52 -3.78 -14.66
N GLN A 346 8.76 -4.28 -14.73
CA GLN A 346 9.89 -3.85 -13.91
C GLN A 346 10.84 -3.02 -14.76
N PHE A 347 10.94 -1.73 -14.47
CA PHE A 347 11.83 -0.78 -15.10
C PHE A 347 13.12 -0.65 -14.30
N ARG A 348 14.26 -0.76 -14.99
CA ARG A 348 15.60 -0.70 -14.40
C ARG A 348 16.53 0.23 -15.20
N PRO A 349 17.49 0.89 -14.55
CA PRO A 349 18.56 1.60 -15.23
C PRO A 349 19.55 0.62 -15.89
N HIS A 350 20.57 1.16 -16.55
CA HIS A 350 21.53 0.33 -17.27
C HIS A 350 22.37 -0.52 -16.30
N GLY A 351 22.49 -1.81 -16.61
CA GLY A 351 23.34 -2.74 -15.84
C GLY A 351 22.75 -3.19 -14.51
N VAL A 352 21.42 -3.08 -14.31
CA VAL A 352 20.70 -3.60 -13.14
C VAL A 352 19.67 -4.62 -13.61
N HIS A 353 19.75 -5.86 -13.10
CA HIS A 353 18.90 -6.98 -13.52
C HIS A 353 18.40 -7.84 -12.36
#